data_AF-A0A7U3V1E7-F1
#
_entry.id   AF-A0A7U3V1E7-F1
#
_cell.length_a   1.000
_cell.length_b   1.000
_cell.length_c   1.000
_cell.angle_alpha   90.00
_cell.angle_beta   90.00
_cell.angle_gamma   90.00
#
_symmetry.space_group_name_H-M   'P 1'
#
loop_
_entity.id
_entity.type
_entity.pdbx_description
1 polymer ?
#
loop_
_entity_poly.entity_id
_entity_poly.type
_entity_poly.pdbx_seq_one_letter_code
_entity_poly.pdbx_strand_id
1 'polypeptide(L)'
;MLLTLNAQAANQKYVIHISTDDARTQKIVLNNAANLQKHYGIDNVEIVAYGPGLSLLTQSNKNTDRVESMAMNNITFSACHNTMKAIKRKKGKFPTLTRWG
;
A
#
# COMPACT_ATOMS: atom_id res chain seq x y z
N MET A 1 -42.91 9.60 15.79
CA MET A 1 -41.48 9.70 16.10
C MET A 1 -40.79 8.47 15.54
N LEU A 2 -40.39 8.50 14.26
CA LEU A 2 -39.56 7.45 13.69
C LEU A 2 -38.12 7.72 14.13
N LEU A 3 -37.57 6.82 14.93
CA LEU A 3 -36.14 6.72 15.14
C LEU A 3 -35.52 6.24 13.82
N THR A 4 -35.08 7.17 12.98
CA THR A 4 -34.10 6.83 11.94
C THR A 4 -32.83 6.39 12.66
N LEU A 5 -32.56 5.08 12.60
CA LEU A 5 -31.24 4.53 12.88
C LEU A 5 -30.25 5.25 11.96
N ASN A 6 -29.51 6.20 12.52
CA ASN A 6 -28.22 6.58 12.00
C ASN A 6 -27.31 5.37 12.19
N ALA A 7 -27.43 4.37 11.33
CA ALA A 7 -26.29 3.55 11.01
C ALA A 7 -25.29 4.52 10.38
N GLN A 8 -24.36 5.02 11.20
CA GLN A 8 -23.19 5.72 10.70
C GLN A 8 -22.66 4.86 9.55
N ALA A 9 -22.76 5.34 8.31
CA ALA A 9 -22.15 4.67 7.19
C ALA A 9 -20.65 4.64 7.50
N ALA A 10 -20.17 3.52 8.04
CA ALA A 10 -18.77 3.35 8.31
C ALA A 10 -18.09 3.39 6.94
N ASN A 11 -17.27 4.41 6.69
CA ASN A 11 -16.48 4.50 5.47
C ASN A 11 -15.68 3.20 5.36
N GLN A 12 -15.99 2.39 4.33
CA GLN A 12 -15.38 1.08 4.16
C GLN A 12 -13.90 1.25 3.85
N LYS A 13 -13.03 0.69 4.68
CA LYS A 13 -11.58 0.70 4.46
C LYS A 13 -11.11 -0.68 4.02
N TYR A 14 -10.27 -0.69 3.00
CA TYR A 14 -9.70 -1.89 2.39
C TYR A 14 -8.20 -1.88 2.58
N VAL A 15 -7.66 -3.01 3.05
CA VAL A 15 -6.22 -3.21 3.22
C VAL A 15 -5.79 -4.36 2.33
N ILE A 16 -4.82 -4.11 1.45
CA ILE A 16 -4.16 -5.15 0.65
C ILE A 16 -2.77 -5.37 1.24
N HIS A 17 -2.47 -6.60 1.63
CA HIS A 17 -1.13 -6.95 2.11
C HIS A 17 -0.28 -7.54 0.99
N ILE A 18 1.04 -7.29 1.03
CA ILE A 18 2.00 -7.94 0.14
C ILE A 18 3.27 -8.35 0.89
N SER A 19 3.61 -9.62 0.77
CA SER A 19 4.77 -10.26 1.42
C SER A 19 5.76 -10.90 0.46
N THR A 20 5.52 -10.83 -0.85
CA THR A 20 6.35 -11.43 -1.91
C THR A 20 6.96 -10.37 -2.83
N ASP A 21 8.17 -10.62 -3.32
CA ASP A 21 8.84 -9.82 -4.36
C ASP A 21 8.51 -10.25 -5.79
N ASP A 22 7.59 -11.21 -5.96
CA ASP A 22 7.09 -11.61 -7.27
C ASP A 22 6.48 -10.41 -8.03
N ALA A 23 7.09 -10.08 -9.17
CA ALA A 23 6.75 -8.91 -9.97
C ALA A 23 5.30 -8.96 -10.48
N ARG A 24 4.78 -10.16 -10.78
CA ARG A 24 3.39 -10.32 -11.23
C ARG A 24 2.41 -10.01 -10.10
N THR A 25 2.66 -10.54 -8.90
CA THR A 25 1.85 -10.30 -7.71
C THR A 25 1.86 -8.83 -7.32
N GLN A 26 3.03 -8.17 -7.36
CA GLN A 26 3.14 -6.73 -7.14
C GLN A 26 2.25 -5.91 -8.09
N LYS A 27 2.27 -6.24 -9.39
CA LYS A 27 1.41 -5.58 -10.38
C LYS A 27 -0.07 -5.83 -10.08
N ILE A 28 -0.44 -7.03 -9.68
CA ILE A 28 -1.83 -7.40 -9.32
C ILE A 28 -2.29 -6.61 -8.09
N VAL A 29 -1.46 -6.48 -7.07
CA VAL A 29 -1.77 -5.69 -5.86
C VAL A 29 -2.08 -4.23 -6.22
N LEU A 30 -1.25 -3.60 -7.05
CA LEU A 30 -1.51 -2.23 -7.52
C LEU A 30 -2.79 -2.15 -8.38
N ASN A 31 -3.04 -3.13 -9.24
CA ASN A 31 -4.27 -3.18 -10.04
C ASN A 31 -5.52 -3.28 -9.15
N ASN A 32 -5.48 -4.14 -8.14
CA ASN A 32 -6.59 -4.31 -7.21
C ASN A 32 -6.83 -3.05 -6.40
N ALA A 33 -5.78 -2.36 -5.96
CA ALA A 33 -5.91 -1.09 -5.26
C ALA A 33 -6.60 -0.02 -6.12
N ALA A 34 -6.22 0.10 -7.40
CA ALA A 34 -6.88 1.00 -8.35
C ALA A 34 -8.35 0.62 -8.58
N ASN A 35 -8.67 -0.68 -8.69
CA ASN A 35 -10.03 -1.15 -8.89
C ASN A 35 -10.92 -0.86 -7.67
N LEU A 36 -10.39 -1.10 -6.46
CA LEU A 36 -11.09 -0.79 -5.21
C LEU A 36 -11.36 0.71 -5.09
N GLN A 37 -10.36 1.55 -5.34
CA GLN A 37 -10.53 3.00 -5.32
C GLN A 37 -11.58 3.47 -6.33
N LYS A 38 -11.55 2.94 -7.56
CA LYS A 38 -12.53 3.27 -8.61
C LYS A 38 -13.96 2.90 -8.20
N HIS A 39 -14.14 1.78 -7.52
CA HIS A 39 -15.47 1.26 -7.19
C HIS A 39 -16.03 1.82 -5.87
N TYR A 40 -15.19 2.00 -4.85
CA TYR A 40 -15.59 2.37 -3.49
C TYR A 40 -15.24 3.81 -3.10
N GLY A 41 -14.57 4.57 -3.98
CA GLY A 41 -14.25 5.97 -3.76
C GLY A 41 -12.85 6.23 -3.19
N ILE A 42 -12.52 7.52 -3.15
CA ILE A 42 -11.24 8.09 -2.67
C ILE A 42 -11.15 7.89 -1.14
N ASP A 43 -9.93 7.70 -0.60
CA ASP A 43 -9.60 7.57 0.85
C ASP A 43 -9.85 6.21 1.54
N ASN A 44 -10.13 5.16 0.76
CA ASN A 44 -10.56 3.87 1.32
C ASN A 44 -9.54 2.73 1.17
N VAL A 45 -8.35 2.96 0.60
CA VAL A 45 -7.43 1.86 0.25
C VAL A 45 -6.03 2.07 0.83
N GLU A 46 -5.51 1.03 1.50
CA GLU A 46 -4.14 0.95 1.99
C GLU A 46 -3.43 -0.30 1.47
N ILE A 47 -2.15 -0.16 1.13
CA ILE A 47 -1.27 -1.28 0.79
C ILE A 47 -0.17 -1.42 1.85
N VAL A 48 -0.14 -2.56 2.53
CA VAL A 48 0.86 -2.86 3.58
C VAL A 48 1.92 -3.82 3.02
N ALA A 49 3.16 -3.36 2.94
CA ALA A 49 4.28 -4.11 2.38
C ALA A 49 5.29 -4.53 3.46
N TYR A 50 5.62 -5.82 3.51
CA TYR A 50 6.57 -6.39 4.45
C TYR A 50 7.31 -7.60 3.86
N GLY A 51 8.35 -8.08 4.56
CA GLY A 51 9.18 -9.18 4.05
C GLY A 51 9.78 -8.84 2.66
N PRO A 52 9.87 -9.82 1.75
CA PRO A 52 10.21 -9.60 0.34
C PRO A 52 9.30 -8.57 -0.36
N GLY A 53 8.03 -8.50 0.03
CA GLY A 53 7.04 -7.56 -0.50
C GLY A 53 7.38 -6.08 -0.29
N LEU A 54 8.23 -5.76 0.70
CA LEU A 54 8.73 -4.40 0.91
C LEU A 54 9.44 -3.85 -0.35
N SER A 55 9.98 -4.73 -1.21
CA SER A 55 10.59 -4.33 -2.48
C SER A 55 9.66 -3.52 -3.39
N LEU A 56 8.33 -3.65 -3.26
CA LEU A 56 7.34 -2.82 -3.96
C LEU A 56 7.53 -1.33 -3.70
N LEU A 57 7.97 -1.00 -2.47
CA LEU A 57 8.07 0.37 -1.97
C LEU A 57 9.53 0.89 -1.98
N THR A 58 10.39 0.34 -2.83
CA THR A 58 11.80 0.77 -2.92
C THR A 58 12.12 1.38 -4.27
N GLN A 59 13.12 2.27 -4.31
CA GLN A 59 13.56 2.92 -5.55
C GLN A 59 14.09 1.94 -6.62
N SER A 60 14.40 0.69 -6.25
CA SER A 60 14.80 -0.34 -7.22
C SER A 60 13.62 -1.06 -7.87
N ASN A 61 12.38 -0.74 -7.50
CA ASN A 61 11.19 -1.34 -8.10
C ASN A 61 10.88 -0.74 -9.47
N LYS A 62 10.29 -1.53 -10.38
CA LYS A 62 9.83 -1.03 -11.68
C LYS A 62 8.52 -0.22 -11.61
N ASN A 63 7.82 -0.25 -10.47
CA ASN A 63 6.56 0.44 -10.27
C ASN A 63 6.71 1.74 -9.46
N THR A 64 7.91 2.31 -9.33
CA THR A 64 8.15 3.54 -8.54
C THR A 64 7.15 4.64 -8.90
N ASP A 65 7.09 5.03 -10.16
CA ASP A 65 6.24 6.14 -10.64
C ASP A 65 4.76 5.86 -10.39
N ARG A 66 4.38 4.58 -10.45
CA ARG A 66 3.01 4.14 -10.19
C ARG A 66 2.67 4.21 -8.70
N VAL A 67 3.58 3.83 -7.82
CA VAL A 67 3.40 3.96 -6.36
C VAL A 67 3.29 5.44 -5.98
N GLU A 68 4.17 6.30 -6.51
CA GLU A 68 4.12 7.75 -6.27
C GLU A 68 2.80 8.36 -6.76
N SER A 69 2.39 8.04 -7.99
CA SER A 69 1.12 8.48 -8.56
C SER A 69 -0.09 8.01 -7.74
N MET A 70 -0.10 6.76 -7.29
CA MET A 70 -1.18 6.22 -6.47
C MET A 70 -1.28 6.90 -5.11
N ALA A 71 -0.15 7.23 -4.50
CA ALA A 71 -0.15 7.93 -3.22
C ALA A 71 -0.63 9.37 -3.33
N MET A 72 -0.28 10.07 -4.42
CA MET A 72 -0.86 11.38 -4.76
C MET A 72 -2.38 11.32 -5.00
N ASN A 73 -2.90 10.14 -5.35
CA ASN A 73 -4.32 9.87 -5.53
C ASN A 73 -4.94 9.19 -4.29
N ASN A 74 -4.41 9.42 -3.09
CA ASN A 74 -4.99 8.97 -1.82
C ASN A 74 -5.06 7.43 -1.64
N ILE A 75 -4.13 6.69 -2.23
CA ILE A 75 -3.82 5.32 -1.80
C ILE A 75 -2.72 5.38 -0.75
N THR A 76 -3.00 4.88 0.46
CA THR A 76 -2.00 4.83 1.53
C THR A 76 -1.05 3.66 1.31
N PHE A 77 0.25 3.86 1.53
CA PHE A 77 1.24 2.79 1.53
C PHE A 77 1.97 2.73 2.87
N SER A 78 2.03 1.53 3.44
CA SER A 78 2.64 1.26 4.73
C SER A 78 3.82 0.31 4.60
N ALA A 79 5.01 0.79 4.97
CA ALA A 79 6.24 0.01 4.97
C ALA A 79 6.53 -0.56 6.37
N CYS A 80 6.63 -1.88 6.48
CA CYS A 80 6.91 -2.52 7.77
C CYS A 80 8.30 -2.16 8.32
N HIS A 81 8.33 -1.45 9.44
CA HIS A 81 9.56 -0.98 10.08
C HIS A 81 10.47 -2.12 10.56
N ASN A 82 9.92 -3.24 11.03
CA ASN A 82 10.70 -4.41 11.43
C ASN A 82 11.40 -5.05 10.23
N THR A 83 10.75 -5.08 9.06
CA THR A 83 11.37 -5.55 7.81
C THR A 83 12.52 -4.63 7.41
N MET A 84 12.32 -3.30 7.49
CA MET A 84 13.37 -2.32 7.22
C MET A 84 14.58 -2.48 8.15
N LYS A 85 14.37 -2.69 9.46
CA LYS A 85 15.46 -2.98 10.42
C LYS A 85 16.20 -4.28 10.07
N ALA A 86 15.47 -5.34 9.68
CA ALA A 86 16.08 -6.60 9.26
C ALA A 86 16.94 -6.43 8.01
N ILE A 87 16.50 -5.62 7.03
CA ILE A 87 17.31 -5.27 5.85
C ILE A 87 18.55 -4.48 6.26
N LYS A 88 18.42 -3.47 7.13
CA LYS A 88 19.56 -2.70 7.64
C LYS A 88 20.60 -3.60 8.30
N ARG A 89 20.19 -4.55 9.13
CA ARG A 89 21.10 -5.52 9.76
C ARG A 89 21.86 -6.36 8.72
N LYS A 90 21.21 -6.72 7.61
CA LYS A 90 21.82 -7.54 6.54
C LYS A 90 22.69 -6.73 5.56
N LYS A 91 22.29 -5.51 5.22
CA LYS A 91 22.89 -4.70 4.14
C LYS A 91 23.67 -3.47 4.64
N GLY A 92 23.73 -3.26 5.95
CA GLY A 92 24.38 -2.10 6.59
C GLY A 92 23.60 -0.78 6.49
N LYS A 93 22.58 -0.70 5.64
CA LYS A 93 21.77 0.51 5.42
C LYS A 93 20.29 0.20 5.27
N PHE A 94 19.45 1.17 5.61
CA PHE A 94 18.01 1.09 5.34
C PHE A 94 17.76 1.02 3.82
N PRO A 95 16.68 0.34 3.38
CA PRO A 95 16.28 0.41 1.97
C PRO A 95 15.91 1.84 1.61
N THR A 96 16.28 2.28 0.41
CA THR A 96 15.84 3.57 -0.11
C THR A 96 14.40 3.42 -0.59
N LEU A 97 13.50 4.12 0.08
CA LEU A 97 12.08 4.10 -0.23
C LEU A 97 11.78 5.02 -1.42
N THR A 98 10.83 4.59 -2.26
CA THR A 98 10.15 5.44 -3.25
C THR A 98 9.55 6.69 -2.56
N ARG A 99 9.35 7.81 -3.25
CA ARG A 99 8.79 9.02 -2.62
C ARG A 99 7.26 9.04 -2.70
N TRP A 100 6.58 8.35 -1.78
CA TRP A 100 5.09 8.32 -1.78
C TRP A 100 4.43 9.08 -0.61
N GLY A 101 5.20 9.58 0.34
CA GLY A 101 4.68 10.25 1.54
C GLY A 101 5.54 9.96 2.75
#